data_AF-A0A382VJR6-F1
#
_entry.id   AF-A0A382VJR6-F1
#
_cell.length_a   1.000
_cell.length_b   1.000
_cell.length_c   1.000
_cell.angle_alpha   90.00
_cell.angle_beta   90.00
_cell.angle_gamma   90.00
#
_symmetry.space_group_name_H-M   'P 1'
#
loop_
_entity.id
_entity.type
_entity.pdbx_description
1 polymer ?
#
loop_
_entity_poly.entity_id
_entity_poly.type
_entity_poly.pdbx_seq_one_letter_code
_entity_poly.pdbx_strand_id
1 'polypeptide(L)' 'MSRRIIIVDKDLRTGQIDERFMLEGNYEQLGDFFKALKRMCLGLGYHPENVEAYFGDCENWEEQHKWDDTWKEWSKR' A
#
# COMPACT_ATOMS: atom_id res chain seq x y z
N MET A 1 4.65 5.88 15.76
CA MET A 1 6.01 5.38 15.36
C MET A 1 6.26 5.79 13.91
N SER A 2 7.50 5.99 13.46
CA SER A 2 7.74 6.25 12.02
C SER A 2 7.53 4.96 11.22
N ARG A 3 6.64 4.98 10.23
CA ARG A 3 6.35 3.87 9.32
C ARG A 3 7.05 4.12 7.98
N ARG A 4 7.39 3.05 7.26
CA ARG A 4 8.08 3.12 5.97
C ARG A 4 7.19 2.57 4.86
N ILE A 5 7.05 3.31 3.77
CA ILE A 5 6.34 2.88 2.56
C ILE A 5 7.38 2.65 1.47
N ILE A 6 7.26 1.51 0.79
CA ILE A 6 8.04 1.21 -0.42
C ILE A 6 7.10 1.35 -1.61
N ILE A 7 7.34 2.33 -2.46
CA ILE A 7 6.64 2.49 -3.72
C ILE A 7 7.49 1.83 -4.79
N VAL A 8 6.91 0.89 -5.53
CA VAL A 8 7.57 0.16 -6.60
C VAL A 8 6.93 0.58 -7.90
N ASP A 9 7.68 1.25 -8.77
CA ASP A 9 7.28 1.45 -10.15
C ASP A 9 7.62 0.20 -10.95
N LYS A 10 6.60 -0.38 -11.59
CA LYS A 10 6.69 -1.67 -12.26
C LYS A 10 6.06 -1.56 -13.63
N ASP A 11 6.83 -1.92 -14.65
CA ASP A 11 6.30 -2.12 -16.00
C ASP A 11 5.27 -3.27 -15.95
N LEU A 12 4.01 -2.93 -16.22
CA LEU A 12 2.89 -3.86 -16.19
C LEU A 12 2.98 -4.95 -17.26
N ARG A 13 3.79 -4.77 -18.31
CA ARG A 13 3.94 -5.73 -19.42
C ARG A 13 5.03 -6.75 -19.16
N THR A 14 6.17 -6.30 -18.66
CA THR A 14 7.36 -7.15 -18.44
C THR A 14 7.46 -7.63 -17.00
N GLY A 15 6.76 -6.96 -16.08
CA GLY A 15 6.90 -7.14 -14.65
C GLY A 15 8.24 -6.64 -14.08
N GLN A 16 9.03 -5.95 -14.90
CA GLN A 16 10.29 -5.36 -14.48
C GLN A 16 10.02 -4.19 -13.55
N ILE A 17 10.85 -4.06 -12.52
CA ILE A 17 10.78 -2.95 -11.57
C ILE A 17 11.78 -1.90 -12.05
N ASP A 18 11.27 -0.75 -12.45
CA ASP A 18 12.07 0.33 -13.00
C ASP A 18 12.63 1.19 -11.87
N GLU A 19 11.79 1.56 -10.91
CA GLU A 19 12.19 2.40 -9.78
C GLU A 19 11.56 1.94 -8.46
N ARG A 20 12.27 2.14 -7.35
CA ARG A 20 11.74 1.92 -5.99
C ARG A 20 12.02 3.13 -5.12
N PHE A 21 10.97 3.75 -4.58
CA PHE A 21 11.07 4.86 -3.64
C PHE A 21 10.77 4.39 -2.22
N MET A 22 11.58 4.83 -1.26
CA MET A 22 11.31 4.63 0.17
C MET A 22 10.89 5.96 0.78
N LEU A 23 9.69 5.99 1.36
CA LEU A 23 9.19 7.13 2.11
C LEU A 23 9.13 6.77 3.59
N GLU A 24 9.79 7.56 4.44
CA GLU A 24 9.70 7.44 5.89
C GLU A 24 8.76 8.52 6.44
N GLY A 25 7.77 8.15 7.25
CA GLY A 25 6.81 9.11 7.79
C GLY A 25 5.78 8.48 8.73
N ASN A 26 4.97 9.31 9.40
CA ASN A 26 3.86 8.80 10.19
C ASN A 26 2.64 8.54 9.29
N TYR A 27 2.43 7.28 8.93
CA TYR A 27 1.34 6.84 8.05
C TYR A 27 0.26 6.05 8.80
N GLU A 28 0.18 6.18 10.12
CA GLU A 28 -0.87 5.52 10.93
C GLU A 28 -2.27 5.87 10.41
N GLN A 29 -2.46 7.12 9.97
CA GLN A 29 -3.75 7.62 9.48
C GLN A 29 -4.12 7.16 8.06
N LEU A 30 -3.19 6.61 7.27
CA LEU A 30 -3.47 6.20 5.89
C LEU A 30 -4.39 4.98 5.83
N GLY A 31 -4.22 4.01 6.73
CA GLY A 31 -5.12 2.85 6.80
C GLY A 31 -6.55 3.27 7.15
N ASP A 32 -6.71 4.17 8.13
CA ASP A 32 -8.01 4.71 8.51
C ASP A 32 -8.64 5.54 7.39
N PHE A 33 -7.83 6.29 6.66
CA PHE A 33 -8.27 7.04 5.49
C PHE A 33 -8.81 6.13 4.38
N PHE A 34 -8.11 5.03 4.06
CA PHE A 34 -8.61 4.06 3.07
C PHE A 34 -9.91 3.38 3.52
N LYS A 35 -10.03 3.02 4.81
CA LYS A 35 -11.28 2.49 5.38
C LYS A 35 -12.43 3.50 5.28
N ALA A 36 -12.16 4.78 5.51
CA ALA A 36 -13.16 5.84 5.38
C ALA A 36 -13.61 6.05 3.92
N LEU A 37 -12.67 6.05 2.97
CA LEU A 37 -12.96 6.13 1.54
C LEU A 37 -13.81 4.95 1.05
N LYS A 38 -13.47 3.72 1.46
CA LYS A 38 -14.27 2.52 1.15
C LYS A 38 -15.73 2.69 1.58
N ARG A 39 -15.96 3.12 2.82
CA ARG A 39 -17.31 3.39 3.36
C ARG A 39 -18.03 4.48 2.59
N MET A 40 -17.32 5.54 2.19
CA MET A 40 -17.89 6.62 1.39
C MET A 40 -18.33 6.13 0.01
N CYS A 41 -17.51 5.35 -0.70
CA CYS A 41 -17.87 4.77 -2.00
C CYS A 41 -19.11 3.87 -1.90
N LEU A 42 -19.20 3.03 -0.86
CA LEU A 42 -20.41 2.23 -0.63
C LEU A 42 -21.64 3.10 -0.36
N GLY A 43 -21.49 4.15 0.45
CA GLY A 43 -22.58 5.11 0.73
C GLY A 43 -23.04 5.92 -0.48
N LEU A 44 -22.15 6.15 -1.45
CA LEU A 44 -22.46 6.78 -2.73
C LEU A 44 -23.10 5.83 -3.75
N GLY A 45 -23.25 4.54 -3.42
CA GLY A 45 -23.92 3.55 -4.28
C GLY A 45 -23.03 2.88 -5.32
N TYR A 46 -21.71 2.94 -5.17
CA TYR A 46 -20.81 2.15 -6.02
C TYR A 46 -20.99 0.65 -5.78
N HIS A 47 -20.82 -0.16 -6.82
CA HIS A 47 -21.00 -1.61 -6.72
C HIS A 47 -20.00 -2.20 -5.71
N PRO A 48 -20.46 -2.95 -4.68
CA PRO A 48 -19.59 -3.43 -3.61
C PRO A 48 -18.38 -4.23 -4.12
N GLU A 49 -18.56 -5.06 -5.14
CA GLU A 49 -17.47 -5.85 -5.74
C GLU A 49 -16.35 -4.98 -6.33
N ASN A 50 -16.70 -3.85 -6.97
CA ASN A 50 -15.72 -2.91 -7.52
C ASN A 50 -14.98 -2.18 -6.40
N VAL A 51 -15.70 -1.83 -5.34
CA VAL A 51 -15.13 -1.16 -4.17
C VAL A 51 -14.20 -2.12 -3.40
N GLU A 52 -14.61 -3.36 -3.20
CA GLU A 52 -13.79 -4.39 -2.55
C GLU A 52 -12.54 -4.72 -3.38
N ALA A 53 -12.67 -4.88 -4.70
CA ALA A 53 -11.52 -5.08 -5.57
C ALA A 53 -10.55 -3.89 -5.54
N TYR A 54 -11.06 -2.66 -5.45
CA TYR A 54 -10.24 -1.45 -5.43
C TYR A 54 -9.54 -1.21 -4.09
N PHE A 55 -10.19 -1.53 -2.97
CA PHE A 55 -9.65 -1.30 -1.62
C PHE A 55 -9.05 -2.55 -0.96
N GLY A 56 -9.14 -3.73 -1.58
CA GLY A 56 -8.67 -5.00 -1.00
C GLY A 56 -7.17 -5.00 -0.65
N ASP A 57 -6.36 -4.36 -1.50
CA ASP A 57 -4.92 -4.20 -1.23
C ASP A 57 -4.64 -3.18 -0.12
N CYS A 58 -5.54 -2.21 0.08
CA CYS A 58 -5.42 -1.18 1.11
C CYS A 58 -5.86 -1.66 2.51
N GLU A 59 -6.76 -2.63 2.61
CA GLU A 59 -7.16 -3.23 3.89
C GLU A 59 -6.07 -4.13 4.49
N ASN A 60 -5.29 -4.79 3.64
CA ASN A 60 -4.16 -5.65 4.07
C ASN A 60 -2.88 -4.86 4.40
N TRP A 61 -2.93 -3.53 4.31
CA TRP A 61 -1.75 -2.65 4.48
C TRP A 61 -1.17 -2.72 5.90
N GLU A 62 -2.00 -2.97 6.91
CA GLU A 62 -1.57 -3.14 8.30
C GLU A 62 -0.93 -4.51 8.56
N GLU A 63 -1.35 -5.55 7.82
CA GLU A 63 -0.86 -6.94 7.96
C GLU A 63 0.37 -7.23 7.09
N GLN A 64 0.50 -6.57 5.93
CA GLN A 64 1.67 -6.69 5.06
C GLN A 64 2.95 -6.16 5.72
N HIS A 65 2.85 -5.31 6.75
CA HIS A 65 3.99 -4.72 7.45
C HIS A 65 4.80 -5.67 8.36
N LYS A 66 4.63 -6.99 8.24
CA LYS A 66 5.74 -7.93 8.47
C LYS A 66 6.75 -7.86 7.30
N TRP A 67 7.25 -6.66 6.98
CA TRP A 67 8.30 -6.54 5.96
C TRP A 67 9.65 -6.87 6.57
N ASP A 68 10.13 -8.00 6.07
CA ASP A 68 11.41 -8.67 6.21
C ASP A 68 12.62 -7.73 6.16
N ASP A 69 13.64 -8.06 6.95
CA ASP A 69 14.89 -7.30 7.13
C ASP A 69 15.79 -7.28 5.87
N THR A 70 15.30 -7.83 4.75
CA THR A 70 16.01 -7.95 3.46
C THR A 70 16.56 -6.61 2.96
N TRP A 71 15.91 -5.48 3.22
CA TRP A 71 16.43 -4.15 2.84
C TRP A 71 17.76 -3.77 3.54
N LYS A 72 18.04 -4.30 4.74
CA LYS A 72 19.32 -4.07 5.45
C LYS A 72 20.52 -4.73 4.76
N GLU A 73 20.28 -5.78 3.97
CA GLU A 73 21.33 -6.42 3.17
C GLU A 73 21.64 -5.61 1.90
N TRP A 74 20.65 -4.93 1.33
CA TRP A 74 20.82 -4.10 0.14
C TRP A 74 21.51 -2.77 0.44
N SER A 75 21.20 -2.11 1.55
CA SER A 75 21.82 -0.82 1.90
C SER A 75 23.31 -0.93 2.28
N LYS A 76 23.86 -2.15 2.36
CA LYS A 76 25.27 -2.44 2.65
C LYS A 76 26.10 -2.70 1.38
N ARG A 77 25.46 -2.85 0.22
CA ARG A 77 26.12 -2.95 -1.08
C ARG A 77 26.18 -1.60 -1.75
#